data_AF-U9W221-F1
#
_entry.id   AF-U9W221-F1
#
_cell.length_a   1.000
_cell.length_b   1.000
_cell.length_c   1.000
_cell.angle_alpha   90.00
_cell.angle_beta   90.00
_cell.angle_gamma   90.00
#
_symmetry.space_group_name_H-M   'P 1'
#
loop_
_entity.id
_entity.type
_entity.pdbx_description
1 polymer ?
#
loop_
_entity_poly.entity_id
_entity_poly.type
_entity_poly.pdbx_seq_one_letter_code
_entity_poly.pdbx_strand_id
1 'polypeptide(L)'
;MVVDRVSDSFNPRRRHQDVQQAQQTIYDFLLDIVKTWPAEDVLEEFKGLFLQHHETIGTNTVPALYAILFANDEKEFHNTLKRSCYILINNWEVAREYTAIRGLIQLFADPAIRRISISPTIKRLRQWLQFFIESDDFKDLKLFVENRFSGEDPHWSRRYTAYLLAPQYIDTNNPLEQREAARALSQRLRDKFKFDLAMYTAHFQHSQAQRERRVNPTMLGDSALRVIRALVAKRGMFSHRNLARIFHDQTQGLTYGSYKNSLVEYLLFSVIRTDFVVTLEKRLLTKLNGLYVKFEHQPVDASLALLTSNRVIDYLMTENAETPSSLFSLLLTNGRPLTLAIVLLKLLLISPKSHPYLDARIADLIRYYEQFPREECQWIINFLEIYGVTLAICGSDVQYNLVQVQQDEDRASNPETTSLEEYRIFSQMMRELHWAPVHHRSEDVNG
;
A
#
# COMPACT_ATOMS: atom_id res chain seq x y z
N MET A 1 40.53 3.94 -58.01
CA MET A 1 40.48 3.02 -56.86
C MET A 1 40.42 3.86 -55.58
N VAL A 2 39.22 4.24 -55.14
CA VAL A 2 38.93 4.58 -53.73
C VAL A 2 37.44 4.27 -53.55
N VAL A 3 37.17 3.05 -53.12
CA VAL A 3 35.92 2.67 -52.47
C VAL A 3 36.25 2.78 -51.00
N ASP A 4 35.62 3.69 -50.26
CA ASP A 4 35.29 3.47 -48.86
C ASP A 4 34.46 4.61 -48.27
N ARG A 5 33.62 4.22 -47.31
CA ARG A 5 32.77 5.03 -46.41
C ARG A 5 31.34 5.29 -46.86
N VAL A 6 30.58 4.19 -46.98
CA VAL A 6 29.19 4.17 -46.51
C VAL A 6 29.05 2.98 -45.58
N SER A 7 29.42 3.15 -44.31
CA SER A 7 29.21 2.15 -43.24
C SER A 7 29.32 2.81 -41.86
N ASP A 8 28.65 3.95 -41.62
CA ASP A 8 28.41 4.37 -40.23
C ASP A 8 27.17 3.65 -39.68
N SER A 9 27.46 2.44 -39.22
CA SER A 9 26.78 1.63 -38.21
C SER A 9 25.45 2.15 -37.64
N PHE A 10 24.38 1.38 -37.88
CA PHE A 10 23.30 1.22 -36.90
C PHE A 10 23.90 0.57 -35.65
N ASN A 11 24.46 1.37 -34.74
CA ASN A 11 24.94 0.88 -33.45
C ASN A 11 23.82 1.04 -32.41
N PRO A 12 23.12 -0.04 -32.02
CA PRO A 12 22.02 0.03 -31.05
C PRO A 12 22.47 0.59 -29.68
N ARG A 13 23.76 0.44 -29.32
CA ARG A 13 24.30 0.99 -28.07
C ARG A 13 24.40 2.51 -28.07
N ARG A 14 24.74 3.13 -29.21
CA ARG A 14 24.80 4.61 -29.33
C ARG A 14 23.40 5.20 -29.26
N ARG A 15 22.43 4.61 -29.96
CA ARG A 15 21.01 5.04 -29.88
C ARG A 15 20.46 4.96 -28.46
N HIS A 16 20.81 3.92 -27.71
CA HIS A 16 20.36 3.79 -26.33
C HIS A 16 20.99 4.85 -25.42
N GLN A 17 22.27 5.20 -25.62
CA GLN A 17 22.93 6.31 -24.90
C GLN A 17 22.30 7.66 -25.24
N ASP A 18 21.95 7.89 -26.51
CA ASP A 18 21.30 9.13 -26.94
C ASP A 18 19.91 9.29 -26.30
N VAL A 19 19.13 8.20 -26.20
CA VAL A 19 17.82 8.19 -25.53
C VAL A 19 17.95 8.46 -24.04
N GLN A 20 18.92 7.84 -23.35
CA GLN A 20 19.16 8.07 -21.93
C GLN A 20 19.56 9.53 -21.64
N GLN A 21 20.41 10.12 -22.47
CA GLN A 21 20.81 11.53 -22.33
C GLN A 21 19.63 12.47 -22.57
N ALA A 22 18.79 12.16 -23.56
CA ALA A 22 17.57 12.92 -23.84
C ALA A 22 16.56 12.83 -22.68
N GLN A 23 16.35 11.64 -22.12
CA GLN A 23 15.54 11.41 -20.92
C GLN A 23 16.04 12.27 -19.75
N GLN A 24 17.34 12.21 -19.47
CA GLN A 24 17.95 12.97 -18.37
C GLN A 24 17.78 14.48 -18.54
N THR A 25 17.93 14.99 -19.78
CA THR A 25 17.70 16.41 -20.09
C THR A 25 16.28 16.86 -19.74
N ILE A 26 15.28 16.04 -20.02
CA ILE A 26 13.88 16.33 -19.66
C ILE A 26 13.68 16.26 -18.15
N TYR A 27 14.24 15.24 -17.48
CA TYR A 27 14.08 15.06 -16.04
C TYR A 27 14.71 16.19 -15.24
N ASP A 28 15.93 16.61 -15.59
CA ASP A 28 16.64 17.71 -14.92
C ASP A 28 15.87 19.02 -15.08
N PHE A 29 15.39 19.31 -16.30
CA PHE A 29 14.55 20.48 -16.53
C PHE A 29 13.29 20.50 -15.66
N LEU A 30 12.53 19.39 -15.63
CA LEU A 30 11.32 19.30 -14.82
C LEU A 30 11.62 19.41 -13.32
N LEU A 31 12.73 18.84 -12.86
CA LEU A 31 13.16 18.92 -11.47
C LEU A 31 13.58 20.34 -11.07
N ASP A 32 14.14 21.11 -12.00
CA ASP A 32 14.54 22.50 -11.77
C ASP A 32 13.33 23.45 -11.72
N ILE A 33 12.42 23.34 -12.70
CA ILE A 33 11.25 24.23 -12.74
C ILE A 33 10.28 23.95 -11.58
N VAL A 34 10.07 22.69 -11.19
CA VAL A 34 9.12 22.37 -10.12
C VAL A 34 9.56 22.90 -8.74
N LYS A 35 10.85 23.19 -8.58
CA LYS A 35 11.40 23.78 -7.34
C LYS A 35 11.35 25.30 -7.31
N THR A 36 11.27 25.94 -8.47
CA THR A 36 11.54 27.37 -8.62
C THR A 36 10.34 28.16 -9.18
N TRP A 37 9.50 27.51 -9.97
CA TRP A 37 8.39 28.15 -10.67
C TRP A 37 7.05 27.88 -9.97
N PRO A 38 6.04 28.74 -10.18
CA PRO A 38 4.66 28.45 -9.81
C PRO A 38 4.15 27.17 -10.48
N ALA A 39 3.32 26.41 -9.76
CA ALA A 39 2.79 25.14 -10.26
C ALA A 39 1.99 25.25 -11.57
N GLU A 40 1.28 26.38 -11.75
CA GLU A 40 0.50 26.67 -12.95
C GLU A 40 1.40 26.78 -14.19
N ASP A 41 2.54 27.46 -14.06
CA ASP A 41 3.52 27.60 -15.13
C ASP A 41 4.19 26.26 -15.46
N VAL A 42 4.50 25.46 -14.43
CA VAL A 42 5.06 24.10 -14.61
C VAL A 42 4.08 23.19 -15.33
N LEU A 43 2.76 23.31 -15.06
CA LEU A 43 1.73 22.56 -15.78
C LEU A 43 1.63 22.97 -17.25
N GLU A 44 1.69 24.26 -17.55
CA GLU A 44 1.69 24.75 -18.93
C GLU A 44 2.95 24.31 -19.68
N GLU A 45 4.13 24.33 -19.06
CA GLU A 45 5.36 23.79 -19.66
C GLU A 45 5.26 22.28 -19.93
N PHE A 46 4.74 21.50 -18.97
CA PHE A 46 4.53 20.06 -19.15
C PHE A 46 3.57 19.78 -20.31
N LYS A 47 2.46 20.55 -20.37
CA LYS A 47 1.47 20.48 -21.45
C LYS A 47 2.08 20.87 -22.81
N GLY A 48 2.87 21.94 -22.83
CA GLY A 48 3.61 22.42 -23.99
C GLY A 48 4.56 21.35 -24.53
N LEU A 49 5.31 20.69 -23.65
CA LEU A 49 6.29 19.67 -24.01
C LEU A 49 5.62 18.38 -24.55
N PHE A 50 4.72 17.77 -23.78
CA PHE A 50 4.24 16.42 -24.05
C PHE A 50 2.92 16.33 -24.82
N LEU A 51 2.08 17.37 -24.79
CA LEU A 51 0.70 17.30 -25.34
C LEU A 51 0.54 18.20 -26.56
N GLN A 52 1.06 19.42 -26.49
CA GLN A 52 0.85 20.42 -27.55
C GLN A 52 2.03 20.54 -28.53
N HIS A 53 3.25 20.25 -28.08
CA HIS A 53 4.49 20.29 -28.88
C HIS A 53 4.82 21.70 -29.41
N HIS A 54 4.62 22.72 -28.57
CA HIS A 54 5.06 24.09 -28.85
C HIS A 54 6.46 24.34 -28.30
N GLU A 55 7.09 25.43 -28.72
CA GLU A 55 8.36 25.88 -28.14
C GLU A 55 8.17 26.11 -26.64
N THR A 56 8.83 25.28 -25.83
CA THR A 56 8.95 25.43 -24.38
C THR A 56 10.11 26.36 -24.04
N ILE A 57 10.07 26.97 -22.86
CA ILE A 57 11.18 27.83 -22.41
C ILE A 57 12.48 27.02 -22.24
N GLY A 58 12.37 25.71 -22.01
CA GLY A 58 13.49 24.78 -22.09
C GLY A 58 13.99 24.58 -23.52
N THR A 59 15.06 25.29 -23.92
CA THR A 59 15.59 25.25 -25.30
C THR A 59 16.05 23.86 -25.76
N ASN A 60 16.37 22.96 -24.83
CA ASN A 60 16.91 21.63 -25.13
C ASN A 60 15.91 20.48 -24.91
N THR A 61 14.73 20.73 -24.31
CA THR A 61 13.76 19.67 -23.97
C THR A 61 12.97 19.20 -25.17
N VAL A 62 12.59 20.10 -26.09
CA VAL A 62 11.91 19.73 -27.34
C VAL A 62 12.81 18.86 -28.24
N PRO A 63 14.09 19.22 -28.51
CA PRO A 63 15.01 18.32 -29.21
C PRO A 63 15.20 16.96 -28.51
N ALA A 64 15.29 16.95 -27.18
CA ALA A 64 15.40 15.73 -26.40
C ALA A 64 14.15 14.83 -26.56
N LEU A 65 12.95 15.42 -26.49
CA LEU A 65 11.72 14.68 -26.74
C LEU A 65 11.71 14.08 -28.15
N TYR A 66 12.11 14.85 -29.16
CA TYR A 66 12.23 14.33 -30.52
C TYR A 66 13.23 13.18 -30.63
N ALA A 67 14.38 13.23 -29.94
CA ALA A 67 15.33 12.12 -29.92
C ALA A 67 14.69 10.81 -29.40
N ILE A 68 13.86 10.89 -28.36
CA ILE A 68 13.10 9.75 -27.82
C ILE A 68 12.08 9.25 -28.84
N LEU A 69 11.33 10.15 -29.49
CA LEU A 69 10.32 9.78 -30.50
C LEU A 69 10.96 9.13 -31.75
N PHE A 70 12.13 9.62 -32.17
CA PHE A 70 12.86 9.09 -33.32
C PHE A 70 13.52 7.74 -33.04
N ALA A 71 13.80 7.40 -31.78
CA ALA A 71 14.18 6.05 -31.39
C ALA A 71 13.07 5.02 -31.67
N ASN A 72 11.82 5.48 -31.83
CA ASN A 72 10.65 4.67 -32.17
C ASN A 72 10.38 3.53 -31.17
N ASP A 73 10.60 3.81 -29.89
CA ASP A 73 10.33 2.89 -28.78
C ASP A 73 9.22 3.47 -27.89
N GLU A 74 8.03 2.91 -28.01
CA GLU A 74 6.85 3.33 -27.24
C GLU A 74 7.06 3.16 -25.74
N LYS A 75 7.73 2.08 -25.33
CA LYS A 75 7.96 1.78 -23.91
C LYS A 75 8.89 2.80 -23.29
N GLU A 76 9.94 3.20 -23.99
CA GLU A 76 10.84 4.27 -23.51
C GLU A 76 10.13 5.62 -23.43
N PHE A 77 9.24 5.93 -24.38
CA PHE A 77 8.41 7.13 -24.30
C PHE A 77 7.47 7.09 -23.08
N HIS A 78 6.75 5.98 -22.86
CA HIS A 78 5.89 5.80 -21.68
C HIS A 78 6.66 5.90 -20.38
N ASN A 79 7.83 5.27 -20.29
CA ASN A 79 8.72 5.38 -19.13
C ASN A 79 9.16 6.84 -18.88
N THR A 80 9.46 7.56 -19.96
CA THR A 80 9.84 8.98 -19.88
C THR A 80 8.70 9.83 -19.34
N LEU A 81 7.51 9.69 -19.91
CA LEU A 81 6.32 10.41 -19.50
C LEU A 81 5.93 10.07 -18.05
N LYS A 82 5.94 8.78 -17.71
CA LYS A 82 5.67 8.27 -16.36
C LYS A 82 6.59 8.88 -15.33
N ARG A 83 7.91 8.79 -15.53
CA ARG A 83 8.90 9.34 -14.59
C ARG A 83 8.77 10.86 -14.49
N SER A 84 8.49 11.54 -15.58
CA SER A 84 8.21 12.98 -15.61
C SER A 84 7.03 13.35 -14.70
N CYS A 85 5.92 12.61 -14.76
CA CYS A 85 4.80 12.81 -13.85
C CYS A 85 5.19 12.61 -12.38
N TYR A 86 5.95 11.56 -12.04
CA TYR A 86 6.34 11.28 -10.67
C TYR A 86 7.36 12.26 -10.08
N ILE A 87 8.24 12.85 -10.91
CA ILE A 87 9.11 13.96 -10.50
C ILE A 87 8.26 15.12 -9.99
N LEU A 88 7.23 15.51 -10.75
CA LEU A 88 6.34 16.61 -10.37
C LEU A 88 5.50 16.26 -9.14
N ILE A 89 4.89 15.08 -9.12
CA ILE A 89 4.06 14.61 -8.00
C ILE A 89 4.83 14.60 -6.68
N ASN A 90 6.06 14.10 -6.67
CA ASN A 90 6.86 14.04 -5.44
C ASN A 90 7.15 15.43 -4.87
N ASN A 91 7.51 16.39 -5.72
CA ASN A 91 7.78 17.75 -5.27
C ASN A 91 6.50 18.44 -4.77
N TRP A 92 5.39 18.31 -5.50
CA TRP A 92 4.11 18.89 -5.10
C TRP A 92 3.48 18.22 -3.88
N GLU A 93 3.70 16.93 -3.65
CA GLU A 93 3.27 16.25 -2.42
C GLU A 93 3.94 16.87 -1.18
N VAL A 94 5.25 17.12 -1.26
CA VAL A 94 6.05 17.74 -0.20
C VAL A 94 5.60 19.20 0.02
N ALA A 95 5.43 19.97 -1.07
CA ALA A 95 4.94 21.34 -1.02
C ALA A 95 3.45 21.47 -0.66
N ARG A 96 2.72 20.34 -0.58
CA ARG A 96 1.27 20.25 -0.35
C ARG A 96 0.41 20.90 -1.44
N GLU A 97 0.92 20.97 -2.66
CA GLU A 97 0.25 21.54 -3.84
C GLU A 97 -0.65 20.50 -4.54
N TYR A 98 -1.67 20.03 -3.81
CA TYR A 98 -2.54 18.95 -4.31
C TYR A 98 -3.38 19.34 -5.53
N THR A 99 -3.68 20.63 -5.68
CA THR A 99 -4.37 21.17 -6.86
C THR A 99 -3.52 21.03 -8.12
N ALA A 100 -2.19 21.17 -8.02
CA ALA A 100 -1.26 20.97 -9.12
C ALA A 100 -1.21 19.50 -9.56
N ILE A 101 -1.15 18.57 -8.61
CA ILE A 101 -1.25 17.12 -8.89
C ILE A 101 -2.55 16.80 -9.62
N ARG A 102 -3.67 17.38 -9.18
CA ARG A 102 -4.95 17.24 -9.88
C ARG A 102 -4.90 17.82 -11.30
N GLY A 103 -4.32 19.00 -11.46
CA GLY A 103 -4.13 19.66 -12.76
C GLY A 103 -3.36 18.77 -13.73
N LEU A 104 -2.25 18.17 -13.27
CA LEU A 104 -1.42 17.25 -14.07
C LEU A 104 -2.21 16.05 -14.60
N ILE A 105 -3.00 15.39 -13.73
CA ILE A 105 -3.83 14.26 -14.16
C ILE A 105 -4.93 14.72 -15.13
N GLN A 106 -5.48 15.92 -14.94
CA GLN A 106 -6.50 16.49 -15.82
C GLN A 106 -5.97 16.86 -17.21
N LEU A 107 -4.66 17.14 -17.37
CA LEU A 107 -4.06 17.39 -18.69
C LEU A 107 -4.29 16.23 -19.66
N PHE A 108 -4.33 14.99 -19.17
CA PHE A 108 -4.57 13.81 -20.00
C PHE A 108 -6.02 13.68 -20.50
N ALA A 109 -6.94 14.52 -20.03
CA ALA A 109 -8.28 14.65 -20.60
C ALA A 109 -8.33 15.67 -21.76
N ASP A 110 -7.21 16.31 -22.13
CA ASP A 110 -7.16 17.34 -23.18
C ASP A 110 -7.60 16.75 -24.54
N PRO A 111 -8.62 17.34 -25.21
CA PRO A 111 -9.07 16.90 -26.53
C PRO A 111 -7.96 16.90 -27.59
N ALA A 112 -6.89 17.69 -27.43
CA ALA A 112 -5.75 17.73 -28.33
C ALA A 112 -5.09 16.36 -28.54
N ILE A 113 -5.13 15.48 -27.53
CA ILE A 113 -4.57 14.12 -27.58
C ILE A 113 -5.32 13.25 -28.62
N ARG A 114 -6.61 13.52 -28.85
CA ARG A 114 -7.47 12.78 -29.78
C ARG A 114 -7.59 13.42 -31.15
N ARG A 115 -7.00 14.61 -31.36
CA ARG A 115 -7.06 15.30 -32.65
C ARG A 115 -6.31 14.52 -33.72
N ILE A 116 -6.84 14.55 -34.93
CA ILE A 116 -6.14 14.00 -36.10
C ILE A 116 -4.97 14.95 -36.46
N SER A 117 -3.84 14.37 -36.87
CA SER A 117 -2.68 15.11 -37.36
C SER A 117 -2.24 14.54 -38.69
N ILE A 118 -1.83 15.42 -39.61
CA ILE A 118 -1.22 15.05 -40.89
C ILE A 118 0.25 14.66 -40.68
N SER A 119 0.94 15.24 -39.69
CA SER A 119 2.33 14.91 -39.35
C SER A 119 2.42 13.48 -38.79
N PRO A 120 3.20 12.57 -39.41
CA PRO A 120 3.34 11.18 -38.96
C PRO A 120 3.89 11.07 -37.53
N THR A 121 4.83 11.95 -37.15
CA THR A 121 5.44 11.96 -35.81
C THR A 121 4.40 12.35 -34.75
N ILE A 122 3.63 13.41 -35.00
CA ILE A 122 2.58 13.86 -34.07
C ILE A 122 1.46 12.82 -33.99
N LYS A 123 1.10 12.17 -35.10
CA LYS A 123 0.11 11.10 -35.11
C LYS A 123 0.53 9.93 -34.20
N ARG A 124 1.80 9.50 -34.31
CA ARG A 124 2.37 8.43 -33.47
C ARG A 124 2.39 8.81 -31.99
N LEU A 125 2.82 10.01 -31.68
CA LEU A 125 2.86 10.53 -30.31
C LEU A 125 1.48 10.58 -29.67
N ARG A 126 0.48 11.10 -30.39
CA ARG A 126 -0.92 11.08 -29.92
C ARG A 126 -1.43 9.66 -29.70
N GLN A 127 -1.07 8.71 -30.56
CA GLN A 127 -1.40 7.31 -30.38
C GLN A 127 -0.73 6.73 -29.12
N TRP A 128 0.56 6.99 -28.91
CA TRP A 128 1.27 6.55 -27.70
C TRP A 128 0.69 7.18 -26.43
N LEU A 129 0.27 8.44 -26.46
CA LEU A 129 -0.44 9.08 -25.34
C LEU A 129 -1.79 8.40 -25.06
N GLN A 130 -2.54 8.02 -26.09
CA GLN A 130 -3.79 7.28 -25.92
C GLN A 130 -3.54 5.91 -25.27
N PHE A 131 -2.55 5.17 -25.75
CA PHE A 131 -2.14 3.90 -25.15
C PHE A 131 -1.66 4.06 -23.71
N PHE A 132 -0.95 5.14 -23.39
CA PHE A 132 -0.57 5.46 -22.02
C PHE A 132 -1.81 5.70 -21.14
N ILE A 133 -2.80 6.46 -21.61
CA ILE A 133 -4.05 6.73 -20.88
C ILE A 133 -4.86 5.45 -20.61
N GLU A 134 -4.77 4.47 -21.49
CA GLU A 134 -5.45 3.16 -21.35
C GLU A 134 -4.66 2.17 -20.48
N SER A 135 -3.37 2.44 -20.23
CA SER A 135 -2.46 1.57 -19.48
C SER A 135 -2.69 1.57 -17.96
N ASP A 136 -2.15 0.55 -17.29
CA ASP A 136 -2.13 0.49 -15.82
C ASP A 136 -1.26 1.59 -15.19
N ASP A 137 -0.22 2.06 -15.90
CA ASP A 137 0.63 3.16 -15.43
C ASP A 137 -0.17 4.46 -15.21
N PHE A 138 -1.14 4.75 -16.08
CA PHE A 138 -2.01 5.91 -15.88
C PHE A 138 -3.10 5.67 -14.82
N LYS A 139 -3.59 4.44 -14.67
CA LYS A 139 -4.47 4.09 -13.54
C LYS A 139 -3.77 4.30 -12.21
N ASP A 140 -2.51 3.93 -12.12
CA ASP A 140 -1.65 4.12 -10.96
C ASP A 140 -1.46 5.62 -10.61
N LEU A 141 -1.30 6.48 -11.61
CA LEU A 141 -1.23 7.93 -11.43
C LEU A 141 -2.54 8.53 -10.88
N LYS A 142 -3.71 8.00 -11.28
CA LYS A 142 -5.02 8.49 -10.79
C LYS A 142 -5.19 8.28 -9.29
N LEU A 143 -4.55 7.28 -8.69
CA LEU A 143 -4.63 7.03 -7.24
C LEU A 143 -4.17 8.23 -6.39
N PHE A 144 -3.36 9.14 -6.94
CA PHE A 144 -2.86 10.34 -6.24
C PHE A 144 -3.92 11.46 -6.11
N VAL A 145 -4.99 11.41 -6.90
CA VAL A 145 -6.05 12.44 -6.90
C VAL A 145 -7.40 11.93 -6.39
N GLU A 146 -7.67 10.64 -6.57
CA GLU A 146 -8.99 10.04 -6.31
C GLU A 146 -9.49 10.18 -4.87
N ASN A 147 -8.59 10.20 -3.87
CA ASN A 147 -9.01 10.30 -2.46
C ASN A 147 -9.19 11.75 -1.96
N ARG A 148 -8.80 12.76 -2.74
CA ARG A 148 -8.76 14.17 -2.28
C ARG A 148 -9.81 15.07 -2.92
N PHE A 149 -10.30 14.71 -4.11
CA PHE A 149 -11.07 15.62 -4.95
C PHE A 149 -12.40 15.06 -5.47
N SER A 150 -12.81 13.86 -5.05
CA SER A 150 -14.13 13.32 -5.43
C SER A 150 -15.25 13.96 -4.59
N GLY A 151 -16.09 14.75 -5.27
CA GLY A 151 -17.39 15.22 -4.75
C GLY A 151 -18.58 14.35 -5.17
N GLU A 152 -18.37 13.31 -5.98
CA GLU A 152 -19.40 12.37 -6.45
C GLU A 152 -19.10 10.95 -5.97
N ASP A 153 -20.18 10.21 -5.65
CA ASP A 153 -20.21 8.94 -4.92
C ASP A 153 -19.08 7.98 -5.35
N PRO A 154 -17.94 7.98 -4.63
CA PRO A 154 -16.74 7.31 -5.10
C PRO A 154 -16.92 5.80 -5.02
N HIS A 155 -16.46 5.07 -6.05
CA HIS A 155 -16.39 3.61 -6.01
C HIS A 155 -15.74 3.14 -4.71
N TRP A 156 -16.30 2.11 -4.06
CA TRP A 156 -15.95 1.72 -2.69
C TRP A 156 -14.46 1.41 -2.51
N SER A 157 -13.78 0.92 -3.56
CA SER A 157 -12.36 0.56 -3.55
C SER A 157 -11.43 1.75 -3.28
N ARG A 158 -11.84 2.98 -3.64
CA ARG A 158 -11.05 4.21 -3.45
C ARG A 158 -10.69 4.46 -1.99
N ARG A 159 -11.56 4.05 -1.07
CA ARG A 159 -11.33 4.15 0.37
C ARG A 159 -10.10 3.35 0.83
N TYR A 160 -9.73 2.35 0.05
CA TYR A 160 -8.62 1.44 0.29
C TYR A 160 -7.38 1.77 -0.56
N THR A 161 -7.28 3.00 -1.09
CA THR A 161 -6.14 3.50 -1.90
C THR A 161 -4.79 3.20 -1.25
N ALA A 162 -4.69 3.25 0.08
CA ALA A 162 -3.43 2.93 0.77
C ALA A 162 -2.87 1.54 0.43
N TYR A 163 -3.75 0.56 0.17
CA TYR A 163 -3.35 -0.79 -0.28
C TYR A 163 -3.14 -0.84 -1.79
N LEU A 164 -3.97 -0.14 -2.58
CA LEU A 164 -3.84 -0.09 -4.04
C LEU A 164 -2.51 0.52 -4.53
N LEU A 165 -1.85 1.33 -3.68
CA LEU A 165 -0.50 1.86 -3.93
C LEU A 165 0.63 0.82 -3.72
N ALA A 166 0.33 -0.34 -3.10
CA ALA A 166 1.35 -1.33 -2.76
C ALA A 166 2.10 -1.94 -3.94
N PRO A 167 1.43 -2.36 -5.03
CA PRO A 167 2.11 -2.84 -6.22
C PRO A 167 3.15 -1.85 -6.75
N GLN A 168 2.86 -0.54 -6.66
CA GLN A 168 3.75 0.50 -7.18
C GLN A 168 5.08 0.59 -6.43
N TYR A 169 5.08 0.55 -5.09
CA TYR A 169 6.32 0.70 -4.32
C TYR A 169 7.12 -0.59 -4.13
N ILE A 170 6.49 -1.75 -4.36
CA ILE A 170 7.12 -3.07 -4.26
C ILE A 170 7.84 -3.43 -5.55
N ASP A 171 7.25 -3.12 -6.70
CA ASP A 171 7.86 -3.43 -8.00
C ASP A 171 9.18 -2.65 -8.17
N THR A 172 10.28 -3.40 -8.29
CA THR A 172 11.62 -2.85 -8.49
C THR A 172 11.85 -2.35 -9.91
N ASN A 173 10.97 -2.69 -10.85
CA ASN A 173 11.01 -2.17 -12.22
C ASN A 173 10.44 -0.74 -12.32
N ASN A 174 9.68 -0.29 -11.32
CA ASN A 174 9.19 1.07 -11.27
C ASN A 174 10.32 2.05 -10.93
N PRO A 175 10.30 3.28 -11.50
CA PRO A 175 11.24 4.34 -11.14
C PRO A 175 11.24 4.61 -9.64
N LEU A 176 12.39 5.03 -9.10
CA LEU A 176 12.53 5.35 -7.68
C LEU A 176 11.48 6.38 -7.25
N GLU A 177 11.27 7.40 -8.08
CA GLU A 177 10.31 8.48 -7.83
C GLU A 177 8.89 7.94 -7.65
N GLN A 178 8.45 6.98 -8.48
CA GLN A 178 7.15 6.33 -8.36
C GLN A 178 7.04 5.55 -7.04
N ARG A 179 8.07 4.77 -6.72
CA ARG A 179 8.08 3.92 -5.53
C ARG A 179 8.05 4.75 -4.25
N GLU A 180 8.76 5.87 -4.22
CA GLU A 180 8.75 6.81 -3.10
C GLU A 180 7.41 7.53 -2.98
N ALA A 181 6.85 8.03 -4.09
CA ALA A 181 5.54 8.69 -4.13
C ALA A 181 4.45 7.79 -3.54
N ALA A 182 4.38 6.55 -4.03
CA ALA A 182 3.37 5.57 -3.63
C ALA A 182 3.53 5.16 -2.16
N ARG A 183 4.77 4.96 -1.69
CA ARG A 183 5.05 4.62 -0.29
C ARG A 183 4.67 5.76 0.65
N ALA A 184 5.06 6.99 0.32
CA ALA A 184 4.78 8.17 1.12
C ALA A 184 3.27 8.42 1.23
N LEU A 185 2.54 8.35 0.10
CA LEU A 185 1.09 8.51 0.10
C LEU A 185 0.39 7.39 0.88
N SER A 186 0.75 6.12 0.66
CA SER A 186 0.19 4.99 1.39
C SER A 186 0.35 5.14 2.91
N GLN A 187 1.57 5.47 3.36
CA GLN A 187 1.86 5.69 4.77
C GLN A 187 1.03 6.83 5.35
N ARG A 188 0.95 7.96 4.64
CA ARG A 188 0.16 9.12 5.07
C ARG A 188 -1.33 8.81 5.21
N LEU A 189 -1.89 8.04 4.28
CA LEU A 189 -3.30 7.61 4.34
C LEU A 189 -3.56 6.71 5.56
N ARG A 190 -2.62 5.81 5.87
CA ARG A 190 -2.70 4.95 7.06
C ARG A 190 -2.59 5.74 8.35
N ASP A 191 -1.68 6.69 8.42
CA ASP A 191 -1.48 7.51 9.62
C ASP A 191 -2.66 8.46 9.84
N LYS A 192 -3.24 9.01 8.77
CA LYS A 192 -4.53 9.73 8.84
C LYS A 192 -5.63 8.83 9.38
N PHE A 193 -5.78 7.60 8.86
CA PHE A 193 -6.78 6.66 9.36
C PHE A 193 -6.59 6.34 10.86
N LYS A 194 -5.35 6.08 11.30
CA LYS A 194 -5.04 5.85 12.73
C LYS A 194 -5.42 7.05 13.59
N PHE A 195 -5.06 8.26 13.16
CA PHE A 195 -5.38 9.51 13.86
C PHE A 195 -6.89 9.71 13.96
N ASP A 196 -7.61 9.58 12.84
CA ASP A 196 -9.07 9.73 12.80
C ASP A 196 -9.75 8.69 13.70
N LEU A 197 -9.25 7.45 13.75
CA LEU A 197 -9.75 6.39 14.64
C LEU A 197 -9.49 6.70 16.12
N ALA A 198 -8.30 7.19 16.45
CA ALA A 198 -7.98 7.61 17.82
C ALA A 198 -8.87 8.78 18.28
N MET A 199 -9.10 9.75 17.40
CA MET A 199 -10.01 10.88 17.66
C MET A 199 -11.46 10.41 17.84
N TYR A 200 -11.94 9.51 16.96
CA TYR A 200 -13.28 8.95 17.06
C TYR A 200 -13.49 8.21 18.39
N THR A 201 -12.55 7.36 18.79
CA THR A 201 -12.65 6.59 20.05
C THR A 201 -12.60 7.45 21.31
N ALA A 202 -11.79 8.51 21.34
CA ALA A 202 -11.70 9.44 22.46
C ALA A 202 -13.00 10.25 22.66
N HIS A 203 -13.62 10.71 21.57
CA HIS A 203 -14.79 11.58 21.63
C HIS A 203 -16.14 10.87 21.70
N PHE A 204 -16.22 9.59 21.30
CA PHE A 204 -17.45 8.80 21.44
C PHE A 204 -17.97 8.75 22.90
N GLN A 205 -17.11 9.06 23.87
CA GLN A 205 -17.41 9.04 25.30
C GLN A 205 -18.07 10.33 25.81
N HIS A 206 -18.20 11.37 24.99
CA HIS A 206 -18.83 12.64 25.38
C HIS A 206 -20.33 12.67 24.99
N SER A 207 -21.07 13.67 25.50
CA SER A 207 -22.53 13.86 25.31
C SER A 207 -22.99 13.69 23.85
N GLN A 208 -24.25 13.29 23.62
CA GLN A 208 -24.82 13.07 22.27
C GLN A 208 -24.54 14.22 21.28
N ALA A 209 -24.59 15.48 21.73
CA ALA A 209 -24.28 16.66 20.90
C ALA A 209 -22.84 16.72 20.36
N GLN A 210 -21.87 16.03 20.98
CA GLN A 210 -20.49 15.90 20.47
C GLN A 210 -20.30 14.64 19.63
N ARG A 211 -21.13 13.60 19.80
CA ARG A 211 -21.12 12.40 18.95
C ARG A 211 -21.58 12.72 17.52
N GLU A 212 -22.58 13.59 17.36
CA GLU A 212 -23.07 14.04 16.05
C GLU A 212 -22.05 14.87 15.26
N ARG A 213 -21.06 15.47 15.94
CA ARG A 213 -20.07 16.35 15.31
C ARG A 213 -18.88 15.62 14.67
N ARG A 214 -18.71 14.31 14.91
CA ARG A 214 -17.52 13.58 14.43
C ARG A 214 -17.91 12.33 13.65
N VAL A 215 -17.38 12.26 12.42
CA VAL A 215 -17.64 11.19 11.46
C VAL A 215 -16.84 9.94 11.84
N ASN A 216 -17.50 8.79 11.90
CA ASN A 216 -16.83 7.50 12.07
C ASN A 216 -15.89 7.26 10.88
N PRO A 217 -14.58 7.06 11.10
CA PRO A 217 -13.63 6.87 10.01
C PRO A 217 -13.74 5.49 9.39
N THR A 218 -14.67 4.62 9.82
CA THR A 218 -14.94 3.26 9.32
C THR A 218 -16.33 3.16 8.66
N MET A 219 -16.52 2.17 7.77
CA MET A 219 -17.85 1.79 7.25
C MET A 219 -18.62 0.83 8.17
N LEU A 220 -18.07 0.52 9.35
CA LEU A 220 -18.64 -0.43 10.31
C LEU A 220 -19.74 0.18 11.19
N GLY A 221 -19.91 1.51 11.17
CA GLY A 221 -20.76 2.21 12.14
C GLY A 221 -20.36 1.86 13.58
N ASP A 222 -21.34 1.71 14.47
CA ASP A 222 -21.10 1.42 15.88
C ASP A 222 -20.45 0.03 16.12
N SER A 223 -20.47 -0.86 15.13
CA SER A 223 -19.78 -2.15 15.24
C SER A 223 -18.25 -1.99 15.30
N ALA A 224 -17.69 -0.86 14.83
CA ALA A 224 -16.28 -0.54 14.99
C ALA A 224 -15.85 -0.57 16.46
N LEU A 225 -16.66 0.00 17.36
CA LEU A 225 -16.36 0.05 18.79
C LEU A 225 -16.43 -1.33 19.43
N ARG A 226 -17.34 -2.19 18.98
CA ARG A 226 -17.40 -3.59 19.42
C ARG A 226 -16.14 -4.35 19.02
N VAL A 227 -15.65 -4.15 17.79
CA VAL A 227 -14.38 -4.72 17.32
C VAL A 227 -13.21 -4.22 18.16
N ILE A 228 -13.13 -2.90 18.41
CA ILE A 228 -12.05 -2.30 19.21
C ILE A 228 -12.09 -2.85 20.64
N ARG A 229 -13.26 -2.89 21.29
CA ARG A 229 -13.43 -3.50 22.62
C ARG A 229 -12.99 -4.96 22.64
N ALA A 230 -13.41 -5.75 21.66
CA ALA A 230 -13.00 -7.16 21.57
C ALA A 230 -11.48 -7.33 21.39
N LEU A 231 -10.83 -6.45 20.63
CA LEU A 231 -9.38 -6.45 20.45
C LEU A 231 -8.64 -6.02 21.72
N VAL A 232 -9.10 -4.95 22.40
CA VAL A 232 -8.45 -4.43 23.60
C VAL A 232 -8.70 -5.32 24.81
N ALA A 233 -9.88 -5.93 24.97
CA ALA A 233 -10.15 -6.88 26.05
C ALA A 233 -9.22 -8.10 26.00
N LYS A 234 -8.83 -8.53 24.79
CA LYS A 234 -7.86 -9.60 24.59
C LYS A 234 -6.39 -9.19 24.84
N ARG A 235 -6.08 -7.91 25.12
CA ARG A 235 -4.72 -7.40 25.36
C ARG A 235 -4.13 -7.70 26.75
N GLY A 236 -4.81 -8.43 27.64
CA GLY A 236 -4.32 -8.78 28.99
C GLY A 236 -2.99 -9.54 29.03
N MET A 237 -2.87 -10.62 29.82
CA MET A 237 -1.61 -11.38 29.95
C MET A 237 -1.03 -11.90 28.61
N PHE A 238 -1.81 -11.90 27.52
CA PHE A 238 -1.46 -12.44 26.20
C PHE A 238 -1.61 -11.40 25.06
N SER A 239 -1.03 -10.21 25.20
CA SER A 239 -0.96 -9.28 24.07
C SER A 239 -0.36 -9.98 22.83
N HIS A 240 -0.87 -9.69 21.63
CA HIS A 240 -0.38 -10.34 20.40
C HIS A 240 1.14 -10.15 20.20
N ARG A 241 1.69 -9.01 20.66
CA ARG A 241 3.14 -8.76 20.66
C ARG A 241 3.90 -9.69 21.60
N ASN A 242 3.39 -9.93 22.81
CA ASN A 242 4.00 -10.88 23.75
C ASN A 242 3.98 -12.30 23.18
N LEU A 243 2.87 -12.71 22.56
CA LEU A 243 2.77 -14.02 21.92
C LEU A 243 3.77 -14.17 20.77
N ALA A 244 3.94 -13.13 19.94
CA ALA A 244 4.93 -13.15 18.85
C ALA A 244 6.37 -13.26 19.38
N ARG A 245 6.68 -12.57 20.49
CA ARG A 245 7.99 -12.68 21.16
C ARG A 245 8.24 -14.09 21.68
N ILE A 246 7.27 -14.66 22.41
CA ILE A 246 7.34 -16.03 22.91
C ILE A 246 7.53 -17.02 21.76
N PHE A 247 6.79 -16.84 20.66
CA PHE A 247 6.94 -17.67 19.47
C PHE A 247 8.36 -17.58 18.91
N HIS A 248 8.93 -16.38 18.79
CA HIS A 248 10.30 -16.22 18.31
C HIS A 248 11.29 -16.94 19.23
N ASP A 249 11.20 -16.73 20.54
CA ASP A 249 12.08 -17.35 21.54
C ASP A 249 11.99 -18.89 21.51
N GLN A 250 10.79 -19.45 21.31
CA GLN A 250 10.56 -20.90 21.28
C GLN A 250 10.92 -21.56 19.95
N THR A 251 10.99 -20.80 18.85
CA THR A 251 11.25 -21.35 17.52
C THR A 251 12.72 -21.24 17.09
N GLN A 252 13.56 -20.60 17.89
CA GLN A 252 15.00 -20.54 17.63
C GLN A 252 15.63 -21.94 17.58
N GLY A 253 16.35 -22.20 16.49
CA GLY A 253 17.06 -23.48 16.30
C GLY A 253 16.16 -24.67 15.97
N LEU A 254 14.85 -24.50 15.82
CA LEU A 254 13.97 -25.57 15.36
C LEU A 254 14.26 -25.94 13.91
N THR A 255 14.02 -27.20 13.59
CA THR A 255 13.96 -27.66 12.20
C THR A 255 12.75 -27.04 11.51
N TYR A 256 12.83 -26.89 10.19
CA TYR A 256 11.74 -26.30 9.41
C TYR A 256 10.42 -27.07 9.52
N GLY A 257 10.46 -28.40 9.63
CA GLY A 257 9.26 -29.20 9.87
C GLY A 257 8.58 -28.89 11.19
N SER A 258 9.35 -28.81 12.28
CA SER A 258 8.81 -28.43 13.60
C SER A 258 8.30 -26.98 13.60
N TYR A 259 9.03 -26.06 12.97
CA TYR A 259 8.62 -24.67 12.83
C TYR A 259 7.26 -24.52 12.16
N LYS A 260 6.98 -25.28 11.09
CA LYS A 260 5.69 -25.25 10.38
C LYS A 260 4.52 -25.63 11.30
N ASN A 261 4.69 -26.64 12.15
CA ASN A 261 3.67 -27.05 13.11
C ASN A 261 3.46 -25.95 14.17
N SER A 262 4.55 -25.47 14.78
CA SER A 262 4.49 -24.38 15.77
C SER A 262 3.86 -23.11 15.19
N LEU A 263 4.10 -22.82 13.91
CA LEU A 263 3.51 -21.67 13.22
C LEU A 263 1.98 -21.79 13.17
N VAL A 264 1.44 -22.94 12.79
CA VAL A 264 -0.03 -23.13 12.75
C VAL A 264 -0.64 -23.01 14.14
N GLU A 265 -0.01 -23.65 15.14
CA GLU A 265 -0.45 -23.57 16.54
C GLU A 265 -0.47 -22.11 17.03
N TYR A 266 0.59 -21.35 16.77
CA TYR A 266 0.69 -19.93 17.13
C TYR A 266 -0.40 -19.09 16.46
N LEU A 267 -0.63 -19.27 15.16
CA LEU A 267 -1.62 -18.50 14.41
C LEU A 267 -3.03 -18.74 14.95
N LEU A 268 -3.36 -19.98 15.30
CA LEU A 268 -4.68 -20.37 15.77
C LEU A 268 -4.84 -20.33 17.30
N PHE A 269 -3.77 -20.04 18.04
CA PHE A 269 -3.80 -19.86 19.50
C PHE A 269 -4.82 -18.77 19.91
N SER A 270 -5.58 -19.00 20.98
CA SER A 270 -6.64 -18.12 21.51
C SER A 270 -7.90 -17.93 20.65
N VAL A 271 -8.02 -18.65 19.52
CA VAL A 271 -9.31 -18.78 18.82
C VAL A 271 -10.12 -19.86 19.52
N ILE A 272 -11.37 -19.57 19.89
CA ILE A 272 -12.27 -20.56 20.52
C ILE A 272 -12.28 -21.82 19.63
N ARG A 273 -11.88 -22.96 20.21
CA ARG A 273 -11.84 -24.24 19.49
C ARG A 273 -13.26 -24.60 19.07
N THR A 274 -13.50 -24.46 17.77
CA THR A 274 -14.73 -24.84 17.08
C THR A 274 -14.34 -25.81 15.96
N ASP A 275 -15.29 -26.61 15.47
CA ASP A 275 -15.05 -27.52 14.34
C ASP A 275 -14.46 -26.81 13.11
N PHE A 276 -14.81 -25.53 12.97
CA PHE A 276 -14.23 -24.64 11.98
C PHE A 276 -12.72 -24.44 12.15
N VAL A 277 -12.24 -24.16 13.38
CA VAL A 277 -10.81 -23.96 13.65
C VAL A 277 -10.02 -25.22 13.36
N VAL A 278 -10.56 -26.39 13.73
CA VAL A 278 -9.95 -27.69 13.43
C VAL A 278 -9.84 -27.91 11.91
N THR A 279 -10.88 -27.51 11.16
CA THR A 279 -10.87 -27.59 9.69
C THR A 279 -9.81 -26.67 9.08
N LEU A 280 -9.72 -25.44 9.57
CA LEU A 280 -8.72 -24.46 9.13
C LEU A 280 -7.30 -24.93 9.43
N GLU A 281 -7.06 -25.43 10.64
CA GLU A 281 -5.79 -26.01 11.09
C GLU A 281 -5.33 -27.13 10.16
N LYS A 282 -6.20 -28.12 9.92
CA LYS A 282 -5.90 -29.25 9.02
C LYS A 282 -5.56 -28.78 7.61
N ARG A 283 -6.34 -27.86 7.03
CA ARG A 283 -6.07 -27.35 5.68
C ARG A 283 -4.75 -26.59 5.59
N LEU A 284 -4.44 -25.78 6.60
CA LEU A 284 -3.21 -25.00 6.64
C LEU A 284 -1.98 -25.90 6.84
N LEU A 285 -2.05 -26.88 7.75
CA LEU A 285 -1.01 -27.89 7.93
C LEU A 285 -0.75 -28.68 6.66
N THR A 286 -1.80 -29.14 5.97
CA THR A 286 -1.64 -29.87 4.69
C THR A 286 -0.88 -29.05 3.65
N LYS A 287 -1.21 -27.75 3.51
CA LYS A 287 -0.49 -26.87 2.58
C LYS A 287 0.95 -26.61 3.02
N LEU A 288 1.20 -26.39 4.31
CA LEU A 288 2.54 -26.14 4.84
C LEU A 288 3.45 -27.37 4.79
N ASN A 289 2.92 -28.57 5.04
CA ASN A 289 3.71 -29.80 4.99
C ASN A 289 4.29 -30.05 3.59
N GLY A 290 3.56 -29.68 2.53
CA GLY A 290 4.07 -29.72 1.15
C GLY A 290 5.02 -28.59 0.77
N LEU A 291 5.15 -27.54 1.61
CA LEU A 291 5.94 -26.36 1.30
C LEU A 291 7.42 -26.59 1.66
N TYR A 292 8.31 -26.32 0.71
CA TYR A 292 9.77 -26.33 0.87
C TYR A 292 10.35 -27.59 1.56
N VAL A 293 9.82 -28.78 1.22
CA VAL A 293 10.18 -30.09 1.82
C VAL A 293 11.69 -30.35 1.86
N LYS A 294 12.46 -29.81 0.91
CA LYS A 294 13.94 -29.95 0.87
C LYS A 294 14.63 -29.36 2.11
N PHE A 295 13.98 -28.44 2.81
CA PHE A 295 14.51 -27.74 3.98
C PHE A 295 14.02 -28.34 5.31
N GLU A 296 13.24 -29.44 5.30
CA GLU A 296 12.53 -29.96 6.49
C GLU A 296 13.42 -30.16 7.71
N HIS A 297 14.64 -30.65 7.49
CA HIS A 297 15.62 -30.97 8.54
C HIS A 297 16.63 -29.84 8.77
N GLN A 298 16.53 -28.74 8.04
CA GLN A 298 17.41 -27.58 8.20
C GLN A 298 16.87 -26.65 9.28
N PRO A 299 17.75 -25.95 10.02
CA PRO A 299 17.32 -24.92 10.95
C PRO A 299 16.64 -23.78 10.18
N VAL A 300 15.61 -23.19 10.78
CA VAL A 300 14.91 -22.05 10.16
C VAL A 300 15.71 -20.78 10.31
N ASP A 301 16.01 -20.14 9.18
CA ASP A 301 16.57 -18.80 9.15
C ASP A 301 15.49 -17.73 8.87
N ALA A 302 15.88 -16.46 8.96
CA ALA A 302 14.96 -15.33 8.75
C ALA A 302 14.42 -15.27 7.29
N SER A 303 15.17 -15.78 6.31
CA SER A 303 14.77 -15.78 4.91
C SER A 303 13.70 -16.84 4.64
N LEU A 304 13.89 -18.05 5.16
CA LEU A 304 12.93 -19.13 5.08
C LEU A 304 11.66 -18.79 5.86
N ALA A 305 11.78 -18.20 7.05
CA ALA A 305 10.63 -17.70 7.80
C ALA A 305 9.83 -16.67 6.99
N LEU A 306 10.50 -15.69 6.35
CA LEU A 306 9.86 -14.69 5.49
C LEU A 306 9.14 -15.33 4.29
N LEU A 307 9.82 -16.24 3.57
CA LEU A 307 9.23 -16.95 2.42
C LEU A 307 8.00 -17.76 2.85
N THR A 308 8.09 -18.46 3.97
CA THR A 308 6.97 -19.23 4.53
C THR A 308 5.83 -18.31 4.96
N SER A 309 6.10 -17.17 5.62
CA SER A 309 5.07 -16.18 5.97
C SER A 309 4.37 -15.63 4.73
N ASN A 310 5.10 -15.30 3.67
CA ASN A 310 4.51 -14.84 2.39
C ASN A 310 3.63 -15.93 1.77
N ARG A 311 4.04 -17.21 1.85
CA ARG A 311 3.21 -18.33 1.36
C ARG A 311 1.95 -18.57 2.19
N VAL A 312 2.03 -18.39 3.51
CA VAL A 312 0.82 -18.43 4.36
C VAL A 312 -0.12 -17.28 4.00
N ILE A 313 0.41 -16.09 3.70
CA ILE A 313 -0.41 -14.98 3.19
C ILE A 313 -1.10 -15.38 1.89
N ASP A 314 -0.40 -15.98 0.92
CA ASP A 314 -1.02 -16.47 -0.32
C ASP A 314 -2.19 -17.43 -0.03
N TYR A 315 -1.96 -18.41 0.85
CA TYR A 315 -2.99 -19.38 1.23
C TYR A 315 -4.18 -18.74 1.93
N LEU A 316 -4.00 -17.65 2.68
CA LEU A 316 -5.05 -16.95 3.40
C LEU A 316 -5.73 -15.85 2.58
N MET A 317 -5.15 -15.42 1.46
CA MET A 317 -5.60 -14.26 0.67
C MET A 317 -5.86 -14.64 -0.79
N THR A 318 -4.80 -14.79 -1.60
CA THR A 318 -4.85 -15.17 -3.01
C THR A 318 -3.63 -16.01 -3.37
N GLU A 319 -3.84 -17.20 -3.93
CA GLU A 319 -2.77 -18.14 -4.26
C GLU A 319 -2.15 -17.88 -5.65
N ASN A 320 -2.92 -17.25 -6.54
CA ASN A 320 -2.57 -16.94 -7.92
C ASN A 320 -2.48 -15.44 -8.22
N ALA A 321 -2.66 -14.58 -7.20
CA ALA A 321 -2.77 -13.12 -7.34
C ALA A 321 -3.94 -12.63 -8.20
N GLU A 322 -4.88 -13.51 -8.57
CA GLU A 322 -6.01 -13.19 -9.44
C GLU A 322 -7.34 -13.48 -8.74
N THR A 323 -7.45 -14.60 -8.04
CA THR A 323 -8.68 -15.04 -7.39
C THR A 323 -8.47 -15.27 -5.89
N PRO A 324 -9.53 -15.11 -5.08
CA PRO A 324 -9.45 -15.37 -3.66
C PRO A 324 -9.14 -16.83 -3.38
N SER A 325 -8.30 -17.08 -2.37
CA SER A 325 -7.95 -18.43 -1.97
C SER A 325 -9.15 -19.19 -1.39
N SER A 326 -9.07 -20.52 -1.41
CA SER A 326 -10.11 -21.36 -0.81
C SER A 326 -10.27 -21.12 0.70
N LEU A 327 -9.20 -20.76 1.41
CA LEU A 327 -9.26 -20.44 2.84
C LEU A 327 -9.84 -19.05 3.10
N PHE A 328 -9.53 -18.07 2.24
CA PHE A 328 -10.12 -16.73 2.31
C PHE A 328 -11.65 -16.82 2.20
N SER A 329 -12.14 -17.49 1.15
CA SER A 329 -13.56 -17.72 0.93
C SER A 329 -14.21 -18.49 2.08
N LEU A 330 -13.53 -19.52 2.62
CA LEU A 330 -14.01 -20.27 3.77
C LEU A 330 -14.16 -19.40 5.03
N LEU A 331 -13.19 -18.54 5.33
CA LEU A 331 -13.21 -17.67 6.51
C LEU A 331 -14.31 -16.61 6.43
N LEU A 332 -14.56 -16.07 5.25
CA LEU A 332 -15.53 -14.98 5.07
C LEU A 332 -16.96 -15.48 4.96
N THR A 333 -17.19 -16.61 4.28
CA THR A 333 -18.52 -17.27 4.23
C THR A 333 -19.00 -17.72 5.61
N ASN A 334 -18.08 -18.10 6.50
CA ASN A 334 -18.40 -18.45 7.89
C ASN A 334 -18.54 -17.22 8.82
N GLY A 335 -18.50 -16.00 8.28
CA GLY A 335 -18.74 -14.77 9.05
C GLY A 335 -17.64 -14.44 10.06
N ARG A 336 -16.38 -14.85 9.81
CA ARG A 336 -15.25 -14.68 10.74
C ARG A 336 -14.14 -13.73 10.24
N PRO A 337 -14.45 -12.52 9.72
CA PRO A 337 -13.44 -11.58 9.22
C PRO A 337 -12.43 -11.16 10.29
N LEU A 338 -12.86 -11.03 11.56
CA LEU A 338 -11.97 -10.69 12.68
C LEU A 338 -10.93 -11.79 12.95
N THR A 339 -11.29 -13.07 12.74
CA THR A 339 -10.33 -14.17 12.93
C THR A 339 -9.23 -14.10 11.89
N LEU A 340 -9.59 -13.89 10.61
CA LEU A 340 -8.62 -13.69 9.54
C LEU A 340 -7.73 -12.48 9.81
N ALA A 341 -8.31 -11.34 10.20
CA ALA A 341 -7.55 -10.13 10.53
C ALA A 341 -6.53 -10.36 11.66
N ILE A 342 -6.90 -11.08 12.72
CA ILE A 342 -5.99 -11.43 13.83
C ILE A 342 -4.89 -12.39 13.36
N VAL A 343 -5.20 -13.39 12.54
CA VAL A 343 -4.20 -14.32 11.99
C VAL A 343 -3.18 -13.57 11.14
N LEU A 344 -3.64 -12.66 10.27
CA LEU A 344 -2.76 -11.82 9.46
C LEU A 344 -1.91 -10.89 10.32
N LEU A 345 -2.49 -10.25 11.34
CA LEU A 345 -1.73 -9.45 12.31
C LEU A 345 -0.62 -10.29 12.98
N LYS A 346 -0.94 -11.49 13.46
CA LYS A 346 0.04 -12.39 14.10
C LYS A 346 1.19 -12.74 13.16
N LEU A 347 0.92 -12.95 11.87
CA LEU A 347 1.96 -13.16 10.85
C LEU A 347 2.88 -11.94 10.71
N LEU A 348 2.32 -10.74 10.65
CA LEU A 348 3.11 -9.51 10.55
C LEU A 348 3.96 -9.25 11.80
N LEU A 349 3.50 -9.67 12.98
CA LEU A 349 4.27 -9.53 14.22
C LEU A 349 5.50 -10.44 14.28
N ILE A 350 5.46 -11.62 13.64
CA ILE A 350 6.62 -12.53 13.57
C ILE A 350 7.50 -12.28 12.33
N SER A 351 6.91 -11.76 11.25
CA SER A 351 7.61 -11.41 10.01
C SER A 351 7.17 -10.01 9.53
N PRO A 352 7.71 -8.93 10.12
CA PRO A 352 7.38 -7.56 9.70
C PRO A 352 7.72 -7.27 8.24
N LYS A 353 8.75 -7.95 7.70
CA LYS A 353 9.16 -7.86 6.29
C LYS A 353 8.10 -8.38 5.30
N SER A 354 7.11 -9.15 5.78
CA SER A 354 5.97 -9.59 4.96
C SER A 354 4.90 -8.51 4.78
N HIS A 355 4.98 -7.37 5.48
CA HIS A 355 3.94 -6.33 5.42
C HIS A 355 3.71 -5.77 4.01
N PRO A 356 4.75 -5.36 3.24
CA PRO A 356 4.56 -4.92 1.86
C PRO A 356 3.87 -6.00 1.02
N TYR A 357 4.30 -7.25 1.17
CA TYR A 357 3.73 -8.37 0.43
C TYR A 357 2.24 -8.57 0.74
N LEU A 358 1.84 -8.50 2.00
CA LEU A 358 0.43 -8.56 2.39
C LEU A 358 -0.38 -7.40 1.80
N ASP A 359 0.19 -6.19 1.78
CA ASP A 359 -0.47 -5.04 1.17
C ASP A 359 -0.75 -5.24 -0.32
N ALA A 360 0.21 -5.85 -1.05
CA ALA A 360 0.00 -6.22 -2.45
C ALA A 360 -1.12 -7.26 -2.62
N ARG A 361 -1.15 -8.29 -1.78
CA ARG A 361 -2.22 -9.31 -1.83
C ARG A 361 -3.60 -8.75 -1.46
N ILE A 362 -3.66 -7.73 -0.61
CA ILE A 362 -4.90 -6.98 -0.36
C ILE A 362 -5.29 -6.17 -1.61
N ALA A 363 -4.33 -5.53 -2.28
CA ALA A 363 -4.59 -4.82 -3.53
C ALA A 363 -5.15 -5.75 -4.62
N ASP A 364 -4.59 -6.94 -4.76
CA ASP A 364 -5.07 -7.96 -5.71
C ASP A 364 -6.52 -8.35 -5.43
N LEU A 365 -6.87 -8.57 -4.15
CA LEU A 365 -8.26 -8.85 -3.76
C LEU A 365 -9.20 -7.68 -4.05
N ILE A 366 -8.78 -6.43 -3.77
CA ILE A 366 -9.58 -5.26 -4.07
C ILE A 366 -9.84 -5.16 -5.58
N ARG A 367 -8.81 -5.37 -6.41
CA ARG A 367 -8.93 -5.38 -7.89
C ARG A 367 -9.81 -6.51 -8.39
N TYR A 368 -9.74 -7.69 -7.77
CA TYR A 368 -10.66 -8.77 -8.11
C TYR A 368 -12.11 -8.42 -7.78
N TYR A 369 -12.36 -7.73 -6.67
CA TYR A 369 -13.72 -7.40 -6.24
C TYR A 369 -14.30 -6.13 -6.85
N GLU A 370 -13.47 -5.21 -7.34
CA GLU A 370 -13.94 -3.94 -7.90
C GLU A 370 -14.76 -4.10 -9.20
N GLN A 371 -14.67 -5.26 -9.84
CA GLN A 371 -15.49 -5.59 -11.02
C GLN A 371 -16.94 -5.94 -10.67
N PHE A 372 -17.28 -6.17 -9.40
CA PHE A 372 -18.63 -6.53 -8.95
C PHE A 372 -19.37 -5.35 -8.33
N PRO A 373 -20.72 -5.35 -8.33
CA PRO A 373 -21.52 -4.35 -7.63
C PRO A 373 -21.17 -4.26 -6.14
N ARG A 374 -21.32 -3.06 -5.57
CA ARG A 374 -20.97 -2.79 -4.15
C ARG A 374 -21.73 -3.70 -3.19
N GLU A 375 -22.98 -4.00 -3.50
CA GLU A 375 -23.89 -4.83 -2.71
C GLU A 375 -23.33 -6.25 -2.55
N GLU A 376 -22.71 -6.79 -3.59
CA GLU A 376 -22.07 -8.11 -3.59
C GLU A 376 -20.70 -8.10 -2.89
N CYS A 377 -20.11 -6.92 -2.71
CA CYS A 377 -18.82 -6.71 -2.08
C CYS A 377 -18.90 -6.42 -0.57
N GLN A 378 -20.09 -6.46 0.04
CA GLN A 378 -20.25 -6.00 1.42
C GLN A 378 -19.40 -6.78 2.43
N TRP A 379 -19.19 -8.09 2.19
CA TRP A 379 -18.40 -8.94 3.06
C TRP A 379 -16.89 -8.66 2.96
N ILE A 380 -16.37 -8.32 1.76
CA ILE A 380 -14.96 -7.94 1.57
C ILE A 380 -14.71 -6.55 2.16
N ILE A 381 -15.64 -5.62 1.94
CA ILE A 381 -15.62 -4.28 2.55
C ILE A 381 -15.56 -4.43 4.08
N ASN A 382 -16.45 -5.23 4.66
CA ASN A 382 -16.47 -5.49 6.10
C ASN A 382 -15.13 -6.08 6.61
N PHE A 383 -14.54 -7.02 5.86
CA PHE A 383 -13.21 -7.54 6.18
C PHE A 383 -12.13 -6.47 6.15
N LEU A 384 -12.07 -5.65 5.10
CA LEU A 384 -11.06 -4.59 4.95
C LEU A 384 -11.15 -3.55 6.07
N GLU A 385 -12.38 -3.19 6.50
CA GLU A 385 -12.59 -2.31 7.65
C GLU A 385 -12.11 -2.96 8.96
N ILE A 386 -12.48 -4.22 9.22
CA ILE A 386 -12.07 -4.94 10.43
C ILE A 386 -10.55 -5.13 10.45
N TYR A 387 -9.95 -5.45 9.31
CA TYR A 387 -8.50 -5.56 9.15
C TYR A 387 -7.80 -4.22 9.41
N GLY A 388 -8.30 -3.13 8.81
CA GLY A 388 -7.78 -1.78 9.03
C GLY A 388 -7.83 -1.38 10.51
N VAL A 389 -8.96 -1.60 11.19
CA VAL A 389 -9.09 -1.37 12.64
C VAL A 389 -8.13 -2.27 13.42
N THR A 390 -8.02 -3.55 13.07
CA THR A 390 -7.14 -4.50 13.76
C THR A 390 -5.68 -4.05 13.70
N LEU A 391 -5.19 -3.63 12.53
CA LEU A 391 -3.83 -3.09 12.41
C LEU A 391 -3.67 -1.74 13.12
N ALA A 392 -4.66 -0.84 13.04
CA ALA A 392 -4.58 0.45 13.70
C ALA A 392 -4.57 0.35 15.23
N ILE A 393 -5.29 -0.62 15.80
CA ILE A 393 -5.34 -0.83 17.25
C ILE A 393 -4.15 -1.68 17.73
N CYS A 394 -3.83 -2.78 17.06
CA CYS A 394 -2.85 -3.76 17.57
C CYS A 394 -1.46 -3.62 16.96
N GLY A 395 -1.34 -3.02 15.78
CA GLY A 395 -0.07 -2.80 15.09
C GLY A 395 0.59 -1.45 15.39
N SER A 396 -0.15 -0.48 15.96
CA SER A 396 0.33 0.91 16.11
C SER A 396 1.11 1.20 17.41
N ASP A 397 1.72 2.38 17.45
CA ASP A 397 2.38 2.98 18.62
C ASP A 397 1.39 3.73 19.53
N VAL A 398 0.08 3.63 19.24
CA VAL A 398 -0.99 4.16 20.06
C VAL A 398 -1.50 3.06 20.99
N GLN A 399 -1.39 3.27 22.29
CA GLN A 399 -1.96 2.38 23.28
C GLN A 399 -3.44 2.66 23.46
N TYR A 400 -4.27 1.64 23.22
CA TYR A 400 -5.67 1.62 23.56
C TYR A 400 -5.88 0.79 24.82
N ASN A 401 -6.54 1.35 25.83
CA ASN A 401 -6.83 0.74 27.12
C ASN A 401 -8.34 0.75 27.40
N LEU A 402 -8.86 -0.28 28.07
CA LEU A 402 -10.24 -0.31 28.54
C LEU A 402 -10.28 0.04 30.02
N VAL A 403 -11.16 0.97 30.39
CA VAL A 403 -11.41 1.34 31.79
C VAL A 403 -12.88 1.10 32.08
N GLN A 404 -13.17 0.29 33.10
CA GLN A 404 -14.53 0.06 33.56
C GLN A 404 -15.02 1.30 34.30
N VAL A 405 -16.22 1.77 33.96
CA VAL A 405 -16.86 2.87 34.70
C VAL A 405 -17.65 2.22 35.81
N GLN A 406 -17.25 2.42 37.06
CA GLN A 406 -18.06 2.00 38.20
C GLN A 406 -19.41 2.72 38.14
N GLN A 407 -20.49 1.95 37.98
CA GLN A 407 -21.84 2.35 38.38
C GLN A 407 -22.21 1.45 39.56
N ASP A 408 -22.24 2.07 40.74
CA ASP A 408 -22.71 1.60 42.05
C ASP A 408 -22.13 0.29 42.62
N GLU A 409 -21.62 0.38 43.85
CA GLU A 409 -20.92 -0.68 44.61
C GLU A 409 -21.80 -1.90 45.00
N ASP A 410 -23.04 -2.03 44.53
CA ASP A 410 -24.00 -2.99 45.08
C ASP A 410 -24.38 -4.20 44.20
N ARG A 411 -23.62 -4.51 43.14
CA ARG A 411 -23.82 -5.77 42.41
C ARG A 411 -22.51 -6.49 42.10
N ALA A 412 -22.06 -7.30 43.06
CA ALA A 412 -21.17 -8.41 42.81
C ALA A 412 -21.81 -9.37 41.78
N SER A 413 -21.53 -9.12 40.50
CA SER A 413 -21.93 -9.99 39.40
C SER A 413 -20.66 -10.59 38.79
N ASN A 414 -20.71 -11.88 38.50
CA ASN A 414 -19.60 -12.66 37.93
C ASN A 414 -18.85 -11.92 36.80
N PRO A 415 -17.50 -11.97 36.77
CA PRO A 415 -16.67 -11.32 35.74
C PRO A 415 -16.84 -11.89 34.32
N GLU A 416 -17.65 -12.95 34.14
CA GLU A 416 -17.94 -13.56 32.84
C GLU A 416 -19.17 -12.94 32.13
N THR A 417 -19.98 -12.12 32.82
CA THR A 417 -21.20 -11.52 32.26
C THR A 417 -21.18 -9.99 32.16
N THR A 418 -20.06 -9.34 32.48
CA THR A 418 -19.92 -7.88 32.32
C THR A 418 -20.01 -7.50 30.85
N SER A 419 -21.04 -6.74 30.46
CA SER A 419 -21.23 -6.32 29.07
C SER A 419 -20.02 -5.49 28.63
N LEU A 420 -19.42 -5.83 27.47
CA LEU A 420 -18.34 -5.03 26.85
C LEU A 420 -18.74 -3.56 26.64
N GLU A 421 -20.03 -3.24 26.73
CA GLU A 421 -20.57 -1.89 26.63
C GLU A 421 -20.26 -1.00 27.85
N GLU A 422 -19.95 -1.58 29.02
CA GLU A 422 -19.62 -0.87 30.27
C GLU A 422 -18.17 -0.34 30.30
N TYR A 423 -17.35 -0.74 29.34
CA TYR A 423 -15.95 -0.31 29.25
C TYR A 423 -15.77 0.90 28.32
N ARG A 424 -15.00 1.89 28.81
CA ARG A 424 -14.53 3.07 28.06
C ARG A 424 -13.17 2.82 27.42
N ILE A 425 -12.94 3.32 26.21
CA ILE A 425 -11.71 3.14 25.41
C ILE A 425 -10.81 4.37 25.52
N PHE A 426 -9.66 4.28 26.17
CA PHE A 426 -8.70 5.38 26.23
C PHE A 426 -7.59 5.15 25.22
N SER A 427 -7.26 6.16 24.42
CA SER A 427 -6.12 6.16 23.50
C SER A 427 -5.02 7.09 24.02
N GLN A 428 -3.79 6.58 24.09
CA GLN A 428 -2.61 7.35 24.48
C GLN A 428 -1.47 7.05 23.51
N MET A 429 -0.81 8.10 23.03
CA MET A 429 0.42 7.94 22.23
C MET A 429 1.54 7.44 23.15
N MET A 430 2.24 6.37 22.77
CA MET A 430 3.43 5.97 23.51
C MET A 430 4.49 7.08 23.35
N ARG A 431 4.93 7.67 24.47
CA ARG A 431 6.18 8.44 24.48
C ARG A 431 7.31 7.43 24.35
N GLU A 432 8.02 7.47 23.23
CA GLU A 432 9.30 6.78 23.12
C GLU A 432 10.22 7.30 24.23
N LEU A 433 10.63 6.42 25.15
CA LEU A 433 11.86 6.63 25.90
C LEU A 433 13.00 6.54 24.89
N HIS A 434 13.58 7.71 24.58
CA HIS A 434 14.79 7.95 23.79
C HIS A 434 15.46 6.70 23.20
N TRP A 435 15.18 6.42 21.93
CA TRP A 435 16.17 5.79 21.07
C TRP A 435 16.91 6.94 20.34
N ALA A 436 18.17 7.15 20.68
CA ALA A 436 19.02 8.09 19.95
C ALA A 436 19.49 7.39 18.65
N PRO A 437 19.41 8.05 17.48
CA PRO A 437 20.04 7.54 16.28
C PRO A 437 21.55 7.54 16.46
N VAL A 438 22.18 6.38 16.27
CA VAL A 438 23.63 6.26 16.14
C VAL A 438 24.02 6.97 14.86
N HIS A 439 24.46 8.23 14.99
CA HIS A 439 25.21 8.90 13.94
C HIS A 439 26.55 8.19 13.79
N HIS A 440 26.75 7.49 12.67
CA HIS A 440 28.10 7.17 12.19
C HIS A 440 28.83 8.50 11.95
N ARG A 441 29.76 8.85 12.84
CA ARG A 441 30.84 9.78 12.52
C ARG A 441 31.84 9.01 11.68
N SER A 442 32.10 9.50 10.47
CA SER A 442 33.33 9.20 9.75
C SER A 442 34.50 9.73 10.57
N GLU A 443 35.33 8.85 11.09
CA GLU A 443 36.66 9.22 11.54
C GLU A 443 37.55 9.34 10.31
N ASP A 444 38.06 10.54 10.12
CA ASP A 444 39.21 10.83 9.28
C ASP A 444 40.39 9.97 9.75
N VAL A 445 40.99 9.20 8.85
CA VAL A 445 42.33 8.67 9.04
C VAL A 445 43.20 9.22 7.92
N ASN A 446 43.88 10.33 8.25
CA ASN A 446 45.19 10.63 7.70
C ASN A 446 46.22 9.80 8.46
N GLY A 447 46.98 9.00 7.72
CA GLY A 447 48.11 8.20 8.16
C GLY A 447 48.74 7.51 6.97
#